data_AF-A0A937RP66-F1
#
_entry.id   AF-A0A937RP66-F1
#
_cell.length_a   1.000
_cell.length_b   1.000
_cell.length_c   1.000
_cell.angle_alpha   90.00
_cell.angle_beta   90.00
_cell.angle_gamma   90.00
#
_symmetry.space_group_name_H-M   'P 1'
#
loop_
_entity.id
_entity.type
_entity.pdbx_description
1 polymer ?
#
loop_
_entity_poly.entity_id
_entity_poly.type
_entity_poly.pdbx_seq_one_letter_code
_entity_poly.pdbx_strand_id
1 'polypeptide(L)'
;MRPVALPAAASHATPDGQGAPDDALVATVTLSPGRSPAELAADLAALPAEFVFVEAFGDLSPVLVFGRAGVALPRRAVEAAVVATLTGWDG
;
A
#
# COMPACT_ATOMS: atom_id res chain seq x y z
N MET A 1 39.69 10.50 -15.32
CA MET A 1 38.21 10.51 -15.23
C MET A 1 37.81 9.45 -14.21
N ARG A 2 37.21 9.83 -13.08
CA ARG A 2 36.68 8.89 -12.06
C ARG A 2 35.16 9.01 -12.06
N PRO A 3 34.40 7.90 -11.95
CA PRO A 3 32.95 7.97 -11.91
C PRO A 3 32.47 8.59 -10.60
N VAL A 4 31.49 9.50 -10.69
CA VAL A 4 30.73 10.03 -9.55
C VAL A 4 29.61 9.03 -9.26
N ALA A 5 29.62 8.45 -8.05
CA ALA A 5 28.52 7.62 -7.55
C ALA A 5 27.38 8.54 -7.08
N LEU A 6 26.15 8.30 -7.55
CA LEU A 6 24.96 8.93 -7.00
C LEU A 6 24.70 8.40 -5.57
N PRO A 7 24.21 9.26 -4.65
CA PRO A 7 23.76 8.79 -3.35
C PRO A 7 22.55 7.87 -3.52
N ALA A 8 22.59 6.70 -2.87
CA ALA A 8 21.45 5.82 -2.73
C ALA A 8 20.31 6.59 -2.04
N ALA A 9 19.13 6.58 -2.66
CA ALA A 9 17.92 7.10 -2.04
C ALA A 9 17.74 6.44 -0.68
N ALA A 10 17.61 7.26 0.36
CA ALA A 10 17.48 6.82 1.73
C ALA A 10 16.22 5.96 1.88
N SER A 11 16.40 4.66 1.98
CA SER A 11 15.41 3.77 2.59
C SER A 11 15.35 4.13 4.07
N HIS A 12 14.34 4.90 4.46
CA HIS A 12 13.88 4.91 5.84
C HIS A 12 13.14 3.60 6.09
N ALA A 13 13.91 2.55 6.39
CA ALA A 13 13.43 1.41 7.15
C ALA A 13 13.26 1.89 8.59
N THR A 14 12.03 2.11 9.03
CA THR A 14 11.73 2.32 10.45
C THR A 14 12.00 1.01 11.19
N PRO A 15 12.87 0.98 12.21
CA PRO A 15 13.04 -0.17 13.06
C PRO A 15 11.95 -0.12 14.14
N ASP A 16 11.02 -1.07 14.11
CA ASP A 16 10.41 -1.72 15.28
C ASP A 16 9.11 -2.43 14.86
N GLY A 17 9.10 -3.76 15.01
CA GLY A 17 7.86 -4.56 14.92
C GLY A 17 7.54 -5.17 13.55
N GLN A 18 8.54 -5.66 12.82
CA GLN A 18 8.37 -6.47 11.61
C GLN A 18 7.74 -7.83 11.96
N GLY A 19 6.42 -7.88 12.15
CA GLY A 19 5.66 -9.07 11.81
C GLY A 19 5.69 -9.19 10.29
N ALA A 20 6.32 -10.23 9.76
CA ALA A 20 6.24 -10.53 8.33
C ALA A 20 4.76 -10.53 7.89
N PRO A 21 4.35 -9.83 6.82
CA PRO A 21 2.96 -9.75 6.39
C PRO A 21 2.52 -11.03 5.67
N ASP A 22 2.72 -12.20 6.30
CA ASP A 22 2.24 -13.48 5.80
C ASP A 22 0.76 -13.74 6.19
N ASP A 23 0.18 -12.89 7.06
CA ASP A 23 -1.20 -13.04 7.60
C ASP A 23 -2.10 -11.80 7.36
N ALA A 24 -1.63 -10.79 6.64
CA ALA A 24 -2.45 -9.59 6.38
C ALA A 24 -3.56 -9.91 5.38
N LEU A 25 -4.78 -10.18 5.84
CA LEU A 25 -5.95 -10.46 5.00
C LEU A 25 -6.39 -9.29 4.10
N VAL A 26 -5.86 -8.09 4.36
CA VAL A 26 -6.23 -6.83 3.70
C VAL A 26 -4.97 -6.08 3.32
N ALA A 27 -4.94 -5.56 2.10
CA ALA A 27 -3.90 -4.66 1.59
C ALA A 27 -4.53 -3.35 1.11
N THR A 28 -3.78 -2.25 1.16
CA THR A 28 -4.23 -0.94 0.70
C THR A 28 -3.24 -0.36 -0.31
N VAL A 29 -3.76 0.34 -1.31
CA VAL A 29 -2.96 1.10 -2.29
C VAL A 29 -3.55 2.50 -2.40
N THR A 30 -2.76 3.52 -2.13
CA THR A 30 -3.21 4.91 -2.23
C THR A 30 -2.98 5.46 -3.63
N LEU A 31 -4.02 6.03 -4.22
CA LEU A 31 -3.94 6.86 -5.42
C LEU A 31 -3.68 8.30 -4.99
N SER A 32 -2.54 8.85 -5.41
CA SER A 32 -2.17 10.23 -5.14
C SER A 32 -2.20 11.05 -6.44
N PRO A 33 -2.61 12.32 -6.38
CA PRO A 33 -2.51 13.23 -7.52
C PRO A 33 -1.07 13.28 -8.05
N GLY A 34 -0.90 13.18 -9.37
CA GLY A 34 0.42 13.18 -10.02
C GLY A 34 1.10 11.82 -10.09
N ARG A 35 0.54 10.77 -9.48
CA ARG A 35 1.02 9.40 -9.61
C ARG A 35 0.82 8.90 -11.04
N SER A 36 1.85 8.27 -11.61
CA SER A 36 1.77 7.71 -12.96
C SER A 36 1.06 6.34 -12.96
N PRO A 37 0.44 5.95 -14.09
CA PRO A 37 -0.14 4.62 -14.23
C PRO A 37 0.88 3.49 -14.06
N ALA A 38 2.15 3.72 -14.41
CA ALA A 38 3.21 2.73 -14.28
C ALA A 38 3.57 2.45 -12.81
N GLU A 39 3.64 3.51 -11.99
CA GLU A 39 3.85 3.37 -10.55
C GLU A 39 2.67 2.69 -9.86
N LEU A 40 1.43 2.96 -10.31
CA LEU A 40 0.27 2.23 -9.82
C LEU A 40 0.34 0.75 -10.21
N ALA A 41 0.68 0.43 -11.46
CA ALA A 41 0.81 -0.94 -11.92
C ALA A 41 1.89 -1.71 -11.14
N ALA A 42 3.00 -1.04 -10.76
CA ALA A 42 4.04 -1.63 -9.94
C ALA A 42 3.53 -2.01 -8.53
N ASP A 43 2.77 -1.14 -7.87
CA ASP A 43 2.15 -1.46 -6.58
C ASP A 43 1.17 -2.63 -6.67
N LEU A 44 0.33 -2.62 -7.72
CA LEU A 44 -0.63 -3.70 -7.94
C LEU A 44 0.07 -5.03 -8.24
N ALA A 45 1.20 -5.00 -8.93
CA ALA A 45 2.00 -6.19 -9.21
C ALA A 45 2.73 -6.73 -7.96
N ALA A 46 2.92 -5.89 -6.93
CA ALA A 46 3.48 -6.31 -5.65
C ALA A 46 2.43 -6.95 -4.73
N LEU A 47 1.13 -6.83 -5.05
CA LEU A 47 0.07 -7.49 -4.30
C LEU A 47 0.13 -9.02 -4.51
N PRO A 48 -0.22 -9.81 -3.47
CA PRO A 48 -0.33 -11.24 -3.63
C PRO A 48 -1.41 -11.60 -4.68
N ALA A 49 -1.16 -12.61 -5.51
CA ALA A 49 -1.98 -12.91 -6.68
C ALA A 49 -3.43 -13.31 -6.32
N GLU A 50 -3.67 -13.76 -5.09
CA GLU A 50 -5.01 -14.08 -4.60
C GLU A 50 -5.81 -12.85 -4.13
N PHE A 51 -5.22 -11.66 -4.17
CA PHE A 51 -5.89 -10.43 -3.74
C PHE A 51 -6.73 -9.85 -4.88
N VAL A 52 -7.98 -9.55 -4.54
CA VAL A 52 -8.94 -8.91 -5.46
C VAL A 52 -9.35 -7.56 -4.89
N PHE A 53 -9.69 -6.64 -5.78
CA PHE A 53 -10.23 -5.34 -5.39
C PHE A 53 -11.57 -5.53 -4.65
N VAL A 54 -11.71 -4.86 -3.52
CA VAL A 54 -12.89 -4.93 -2.66
C VAL A 54 -13.69 -3.63 -2.75
N GLU A 55 -13.06 -2.51 -2.42
CA GLU A 55 -13.69 -1.20 -2.39
C GLU A 55 -12.63 -0.07 -2.39
N ALA A 56 -13.08 1.17 -2.58
CA ALA A 56 -12.23 2.36 -2.53
C ALA A 56 -12.82 3.41 -1.57
N PHE A 57 -11.93 4.16 -0.90
CA PHE A 57 -12.30 5.19 0.07
C PHE A 57 -11.64 6.53 -0.28
N GLY A 58 -12.39 7.63 -0.17
CA GLY A 58 -11.89 8.97 -0.46
C GLY A 58 -12.22 9.44 -1.88
N ASP A 59 -12.05 10.74 -2.12
CA ASP A 59 -12.48 11.41 -3.37
C ASP A 59 -11.27 11.85 -4.20
N LEU A 60 -10.42 12.73 -3.67
CA LEU A 60 -9.25 13.28 -4.38
C LEU A 60 -8.01 12.38 -4.32
N SER A 61 -7.83 11.64 -3.23
CA SER A 61 -6.73 10.68 -3.03
C SER A 61 -7.28 9.33 -2.56
N PRO A 62 -7.91 8.56 -3.46
CA PRO A 62 -8.61 7.36 -3.05
C PRO A 62 -7.66 6.25 -2.56
N VAL A 63 -8.00 5.62 -1.45
CA VAL A 63 -7.36 4.41 -0.94
C VAL A 63 -8.12 3.20 -1.47
N LEU A 64 -7.46 2.42 -2.32
CA LEU A 64 -7.97 1.17 -2.85
C LEU A 64 -7.71 0.04 -1.85
N VAL A 65 -8.74 -0.75 -1.55
CA VAL A 65 -8.64 -1.88 -0.63
C VAL A 65 -8.69 -3.18 -1.42
N PHE A 66 -7.75 -4.06 -1.11
CA PHE A 66 -7.64 -5.39 -1.67
C PHE A 66 -7.74 -6.43 -0.56
N GLY A 67 -8.35 -7.56 -0.89
CA GLY A 67 -8.57 -8.66 0.05
C GLY A 67 -8.40 -10.00 -0.63
N ARG A 68 -8.11 -11.04 0.15
CA ARG A 68 -7.96 -12.39 -0.38
C ARG A 68 -9.29 -12.91 -0.96
N ALA A 69 -9.27 -13.42 -2.18
CA ALA A 69 -10.44 -13.98 -2.85
C ALA A 69 -11.10 -15.09 -2.02
N GLY A 70 -12.43 -15.07 -1.96
CA GLY A 70 -13.22 -16.06 -1.21
C GLY A 70 -13.16 -15.93 0.32
N VAL A 71 -12.44 -14.94 0.85
CA VAL A 71 -12.42 -14.65 2.29
C VAL A 71 -13.34 -13.46 2.58
N ALA A 72 -14.31 -13.67 3.47
CA ALA A 72 -15.11 -12.58 3.98
C ALA A 72 -14.27 -11.69 4.90
N LEU A 73 -14.11 -10.42 4.53
CA LEU A 73 -13.42 -9.44 5.36
C LEU A 73 -14.42 -8.74 6.29
N PRO A 74 -14.19 -8.74 7.61
CA PRO A 74 -15.04 -7.98 8.51
C PRO A 74 -14.87 -6.49 8.23
N ARG A 75 -15.99 -5.76 8.13
CA ARG A 75 -16.00 -4.32 7.82
C ARG A 75 -15.04 -3.51 8.70
N ARG A 76 -14.95 -3.85 9.99
CA ARG A 76 -14.04 -3.21 10.94
C ARG A 76 -12.56 -3.36 10.59
N ALA A 77 -12.15 -4.49 10.00
CA ALA A 77 -10.77 -4.69 9.57
C ALA A 77 -10.44 -3.83 8.34
N VAL A 78 -11.38 -3.71 7.40
CA VAL A 78 -11.22 -2.82 6.25
C VAL A 78 -11.12 -1.36 6.70
N GLU A 79 -12.03 -0.91 7.56
CA GLU A 79 -12.00 0.44 8.13
C GLU A 79 -10.68 0.71 8.88
N ALA A 80 -10.21 -0.23 9.70
CA ALA A 80 -8.95 -0.10 10.41
C ALA A 80 -7.75 0.01 9.46
N ALA A 81 -7.70 -0.78 8.38
CA ALA A 81 -6.64 -0.72 7.38
C ALA A 81 -6.63 0.63 6.64
N VAL A 82 -7.81 1.14 6.28
CA VAL A 82 -7.96 2.44 5.62
C VAL A 82 -7.55 3.57 6.56
N VAL A 83 -8.02 3.57 7.81
CA VAL A 83 -7.65 4.59 8.80
C VAL A 83 -6.14 4.56 9.03
N ALA A 84 -5.53 3.40 9.22
CA ALA A 84 -4.07 3.27 9.39
C ALA A 84 -3.30 3.87 8.20
N THR A 85 -3.78 3.61 6.98
CA THR A 85 -3.20 4.16 5.74
C THR A 85 -3.29 5.69 5.69
N LEU A 86 -4.42 6.26 6.13
CA LEU A 86 -4.66 7.70 6.14
C LEU A 86 -3.96 8.42 7.30
N THR A 87 -3.80 7.78 8.45
CA THR A 87 -3.10 8.37 9.61
C THR A 87 -1.58 8.28 9.51
N GLY A 88 -1.07 7.37 8.68
CA GLY A 88 0.35 7.34 8.30
C GLY A 88 0.74 8.41 7.28
N TRP A 89 -0.25 9.11 6.71
CA TRP A 89 -0.07 10.29 5.87
C TRP A 89 0.05 11.52 6.76
N ASP A 90 1.25 11.81 7.26
CA ASP A 90 1.59 13.17 7.70
C ASP A 90 1.88 13.98 6.43
N GLY A 91 1.14 15.06 6.23
CA GLY A 91 1.17 15.87 5.01
C GLY A 91 2.48 16.60 4.76
#